data_AF-A0A822BLN3-F1
#
_entry.id   AF-A0A822BLN3-F1
#
_cell.length_a   1.000
_cell.length_b   1.000
_cell.length_c   1.000
_cell.angle_alpha   90.00
_cell.angle_beta   90.00
_cell.angle_gamma   90.00
#
_symmetry.space_group_name_H-M   'P 1'
#
loop_
_entity.id
_entity.type
_entity.pdbx_description
1 polymer ?
#
loop_
_entity_poly.entity_id
_entity_poly.type
_entity_poly.pdbx_seq_one_letter_code
_entity_poly.pdbx_strand_id
1 'polypeptide(L)'
;MCPHVLQFDSSDKTHLDFIVAASNLIAYVYDIPKIVDRHEIIQQLNQNPMVKFQVKTIVTDDDDDDLKSNAYDGFEGETVSKIDAILSQLPKVDELLNLIVQPHDLKLEDDFNFQLDYIVAATNLRAENYGIETVERIE
;
A
#
# COMPACT_ATOMS: atom_id res chain seq x y z
N MET A 1 19.82 13.41 -2.20
CA MET A 1 18.56 14.13 -2.45
C MET A 1 17.63 13.84 -1.30
N CYS A 2 16.96 14.85 -0.74
CA CYS A 2 15.97 14.64 0.32
C CYS A 2 14.62 14.27 -0.32
N PRO A 3 13.87 13.32 0.24
CA PRO A 3 12.55 12.97 -0.28
C PRO A 3 11.58 14.14 -0.16
N HIS A 4 10.62 14.22 -1.09
CA HIS A 4 9.52 15.16 -1.03
C HIS A 4 8.17 14.44 -1.15
N VAL A 5 7.10 15.06 -0.67
CA VAL A 5 5.76 14.47 -0.68
C VAL A 5 5.13 14.69 -2.06
N LEU A 6 4.73 13.59 -2.72
CA LEU A 6 3.91 13.66 -3.93
C LEU A 6 2.45 13.98 -3.59
N GLN A 7 1.84 14.86 -4.37
CA GLN A 7 0.40 15.11 -4.34
C GLN A 7 -0.25 14.27 -5.43
N PHE A 8 -1.24 13.47 -5.07
CA PHE A 8 -1.98 12.68 -6.06
C PHE A 8 -2.60 13.58 -7.13
N ASP A 9 -2.48 13.17 -8.38
CA ASP A 9 -3.05 13.84 -9.56
C ASP A 9 -3.60 12.77 -10.49
N SER A 10 -4.90 12.79 -10.72
CA SER A 10 -5.58 11.86 -11.62
C SER A 10 -5.25 12.07 -13.11
N SER A 11 -4.66 13.21 -13.46
CA SER A 11 -4.20 13.52 -14.82
C SER A 11 -2.80 12.97 -15.07
N ASP A 12 -2.03 12.70 -14.02
CA ASP A 12 -0.72 12.08 -14.13
C ASP A 12 -0.86 10.58 -14.44
N LYS A 13 -0.16 10.15 -15.48
CA LYS A 13 -0.23 8.78 -15.97
C LYS A 13 0.27 7.78 -14.91
N THR A 14 1.40 8.05 -14.27
CA THR A 14 2.04 7.16 -13.29
C THR A 14 1.19 7.02 -12.03
N HIS A 15 0.62 8.14 -11.57
CA HIS A 15 -0.30 8.17 -10.44
C HIS A 15 -1.53 7.30 -10.72
N LEU A 16 -2.15 7.47 -11.88
CA LEU A 16 -3.33 6.71 -12.25
C LEU A 16 -3.00 5.23 -12.54
N ASP A 17 -1.87 4.93 -13.19
CA ASP A 17 -1.41 3.56 -13.46
C ASP A 17 -1.25 2.78 -12.15
N PHE A 18 -0.67 3.40 -11.12
CA PHE A 18 -0.55 2.79 -9.79
C PHE A 18 -1.92 2.43 -9.21
N ILE A 19 -2.89 3.34 -9.26
CA ILE A 19 -4.24 3.08 -8.72
C ILE A 19 -4.94 1.98 -9.52
N VAL A 20 -4.87 2.01 -10.85
CA VAL A 20 -5.47 0.98 -11.72
C VAL A 20 -4.87 -0.38 -11.39
N ALA A 21 -3.54 -0.49 -11.33
CA ALA A 21 -2.88 -1.77 -11.06
C ALA A 21 -3.18 -2.27 -9.63
N ALA A 22 -2.99 -1.42 -8.62
CA ALA A 22 -3.21 -1.77 -7.23
C ALA A 22 -4.65 -2.21 -6.94
N SER A 23 -5.64 -1.46 -7.44
CA SER A 23 -7.05 -1.78 -7.24
C SER A 23 -7.44 -3.11 -7.88
N ASN A 24 -6.94 -3.41 -9.08
CA ASN A 24 -7.23 -4.67 -9.76
C ASN A 24 -6.51 -5.87 -9.11
N LEU A 25 -5.31 -5.68 -8.56
CA LEU A 25 -4.62 -6.71 -7.76
C LEU A 25 -5.38 -7.02 -6.46
N ILE A 26 -5.86 -5.99 -5.75
CA ILE A 26 -6.69 -6.17 -4.55
C ILE A 26 -8.02 -6.83 -4.91
N ALA A 27 -8.64 -6.42 -6.02
CA ALA A 27 -9.88 -7.04 -6.50
C ALA A 27 -9.68 -8.53 -6.79
N TYR A 28 -8.55 -8.93 -7.39
CA TYR A 28 -8.20 -10.33 -7.58
C TYR A 28 -8.11 -11.10 -6.25
N VAL A 29 -7.43 -10.53 -5.24
CA VAL A 29 -7.26 -11.18 -3.92
C VAL A 29 -8.62 -11.49 -3.27
N TYR A 30 -9.62 -10.63 -3.44
CA TYR A 30 -10.94 -10.79 -2.83
C TYR A 30 -12.03 -11.30 -3.79
N ASP A 31 -11.67 -11.79 -4.97
CA ASP A 31 -12.60 -12.26 -6.01
C ASP A 31 -13.68 -11.22 -6.41
N ILE A 32 -13.27 -9.95 -6.48
CA ILE A 32 -14.09 -8.82 -6.90
C ILE A 32 -13.88 -8.56 -8.40
N PRO A 33 -14.93 -8.22 -9.16
CA PRO A 33 -14.78 -7.87 -10.57
C PRO A 33 -13.81 -6.71 -10.80
N LYS A 34 -12.89 -6.90 -11.76
CA LYS A 34 -11.92 -5.89 -12.18
C LYS A 34 -12.60 -4.70 -12.87
N ILE A 35 -12.07 -3.51 -12.62
CA ILE A 35 -12.43 -2.28 -13.34
C ILE A 35 -11.16 -1.75 -13.98
N VAL A 36 -11.11 -1.75 -15.31
CA VAL A 36 -9.96 -1.29 -16.09
C VAL A 36 -10.24 0.08 -16.73
N ASP A 37 -11.51 0.51 -16.75
CA ASP A 37 -11.89 1.81 -17.27
C ASP A 37 -11.37 2.92 -16.34
N ARG A 38 -10.39 3.66 -16.86
CA ARG A 38 -9.77 4.80 -16.17
C ARG A 38 -10.79 5.89 -15.85
N HIS A 39 -11.79 6.11 -16.69
CA HIS A 39 -12.79 7.13 -16.45
C HIS A 39 -13.66 6.77 -15.25
N GLU A 40 -14.09 5.51 -15.15
CA GLU A 40 -14.84 5.00 -13.99
C GLU A 40 -14.01 5.11 -12.71
N ILE A 41 -12.72 4.74 -12.75
CA ILE A 41 -11.82 4.87 -11.59
C ILE A 41 -11.69 6.32 -11.14
N ILE A 42 -11.48 7.27 -12.06
CA ILE A 42 -11.40 8.70 -11.73
C ILE A 42 -12.72 9.19 -11.11
N GLN A 43 -13.87 8.73 -11.63
CA GLN A 43 -15.16 9.06 -11.05
C GLN A 43 -15.29 8.55 -9.60
N GLN A 44 -14.86 7.32 -9.31
CA GLN A 44 -14.86 6.76 -7.96
C GLN A 44 -13.91 7.51 -7.01
N LEU A 45 -12.74 7.93 -7.50
CA LEU A 45 -11.79 8.75 -6.74
C LEU A 45 -12.36 10.12 -6.38
N ASN A 46 -13.08 10.77 -7.31
CA ASN A 46 -13.70 12.07 -7.06
C ASN A 46 -14.84 12.00 -6.04
N GLN A 47 -15.51 10.85 -5.93
CA GLN A 47 -16.58 10.64 -4.95
C GLN A 47 -16.06 10.38 -3.53
N ASN A 48 -14.83 9.88 -3.39
CA ASN A 48 -14.22 9.54 -2.11
C ASN A 48 -13.01 10.43 -1.84
N PRO A 49 -13.19 11.59 -1.17
CA PRO A 49 -12.08 12.51 -0.91
C PRO A 49 -11.03 11.85 -0.03
N MET A 50 -9.75 12.00 -0.40
CA MET A 50 -8.65 11.43 0.37
C MET A 50 -8.64 11.97 1.80
N VAL A 51 -8.46 11.08 2.78
CA VAL A 51 -8.21 11.47 4.16
C VAL A 51 -6.84 12.13 4.22
N LYS A 52 -6.79 13.38 4.70
CA LYS A 52 -5.52 14.09 4.89
C LYS A 52 -4.70 13.36 5.95
N PHE A 53 -3.53 12.87 5.56
CA PHE A 53 -2.56 12.34 6.51
C PHE A 53 -2.11 13.47 7.45
N GLN A 54 -2.23 13.23 8.75
CA GLN A 54 -1.65 14.10 9.76
C GLN A 54 -0.40 13.40 10.29
N VAL A 55 0.72 14.12 10.28
CA VAL A 55 1.96 13.63 10.86
C VAL A 55 1.70 13.37 12.34
N LYS A 56 1.60 12.10 12.71
CA LYS A 56 1.90 11.69 14.08
C LYS A 56 3.41 11.82 14.20
N THR A 57 3.89 12.62 15.14
CA THR A 57 5.32 12.67 15.46
C THR A 57 5.76 11.25 15.79
N ILE A 58 6.45 10.61 14.85
CA ILE A 58 7.12 9.35 15.08
C ILE A 58 8.50 9.75 15.57
N VAL A 59 8.77 9.47 16.85
CA VAL A 59 10.14 9.48 17.38
C VAL A 59 10.73 8.14 16.96
N THR A 60 11.50 8.14 15.88
CA THR A 60 12.43 7.05 15.58
C THR A 60 13.77 7.45 16.16
N ASP A 61 14.18 6.77 17.23
CA ASP A 61 15.51 6.90 17.84
C ASP A 61 16.55 6.23 16.92
N ASP A 62 16.81 6.82 15.76
CA ASP A 62 17.75 6.29 14.76
C ASP A 62 19.14 6.97 14.80
N ASP A 63 19.44 7.74 15.85
CA ASP A 63 20.70 8.48 15.99
C ASP A 63 21.47 8.15 17.29
N ASP A 64 21.46 6.90 17.78
CA ASP A 64 22.43 6.51 18.83
C ASP A 64 22.85 5.03 18.76
N ASP A 65 24.15 4.81 18.56
CA ASP A 65 24.87 3.53 18.54
C ASP A 65 24.91 2.84 19.93
N ASP A 66 24.13 3.33 20.91
CA ASP A 66 24.19 2.97 22.34
C ASP A 66 22.96 2.21 22.88
N LEU A 67 21.98 1.83 22.05
CA LEU A 67 20.74 1.17 22.51
C LEU A 67 20.70 -0.36 22.42
N LYS A 68 21.83 -1.05 22.61
CA LYS A 68 21.83 -2.52 22.76
C LYS A 68 21.44 -3.02 24.16
N SER A 69 21.08 -2.15 25.10
CA SER A 69 20.83 -2.54 26.50
C SER A 69 19.39 -2.36 27.00
N ASN A 70 18.47 -1.69 26.28
CA ASN A 70 17.11 -1.42 26.79
C ASN A 70 15.94 -1.92 25.92
N ALA A 71 16.20 -2.68 24.85
CA ALA A 71 15.15 -3.20 23.97
C ALA A 71 14.29 -4.34 24.59
N TYR A 72 14.60 -4.79 25.81
CA TYR A 72 13.91 -5.91 26.47
C TYR A 72 12.93 -5.50 27.58
N ASP A 73 12.91 -4.25 28.03
CA ASP A 73 12.14 -3.83 29.22
C ASP A 73 10.77 -3.19 28.88
N GLY A 74 10.53 -2.84 27.59
CA GLY A 74 9.26 -2.28 27.11
C GLY A 74 8.21 -3.32 26.64
N PHE A 75 8.54 -4.61 26.74
CA PHE A 75 7.75 -5.67 26.11
C PHE A 75 6.53 -6.13 26.92
N GLU A 76 6.51 -5.89 28.23
CA GLU A 76 5.68 -6.72 29.11
C GLU A 76 4.27 -6.17 29.43
N GLY A 77 3.99 -4.87 29.22
CA GLY A 77 2.71 -4.26 29.61
C GLY A 77 1.89 -3.67 28.46
N GLU A 78 2.38 -2.60 27.85
CA GLU A 78 1.64 -1.83 26.85
C GLU A 78 1.52 -2.59 25.51
N THR A 79 2.58 -3.31 25.12
CA THR A 79 2.61 -4.13 23.90
C THR A 79 1.63 -5.30 23.99
N VAL A 80 1.58 -5.98 25.14
CA VAL A 80 0.64 -7.09 25.40
C VAL A 80 -0.81 -6.59 25.36
N SER A 81 -1.10 -5.46 26.01
CA SER A 81 -2.45 -4.84 25.99
C SER A 81 -2.90 -4.44 24.58
N LYS A 82 -1.98 -3.95 23.72
CA LYS A 82 -2.28 -3.67 22.30
C LYS A 82 -2.57 -4.95 21.51
N ILE A 83 -1.83 -6.03 21.76
CA ILE A 83 -2.06 -7.32 21.12
C ILE A 83 -3.46 -7.86 21.49
N ASP A 84 -3.81 -7.84 22.78
CA ASP A 84 -5.13 -8.28 23.23
C ASP A 84 -6.26 -7.44 22.63
N ALA A 85 -6.06 -6.13 22.51
CA ALA A 85 -7.02 -5.24 21.87
C ALA A 85 -7.21 -5.58 20.38
N ILE A 86 -6.14 -5.91 19.64
CA ILE A 86 -6.22 -6.34 18.24
C ILE A 86 -6.93 -7.69 18.13
N LEU A 87 -6.57 -8.66 18.97
CA LEU A 87 -7.21 -9.98 19.01
C LEU A 87 -8.71 -9.87 19.28
N SER A 88 -9.13 -8.96 20.15
CA SER A 88 -10.55 -8.72 20.46
C SER A 88 -11.35 -8.11 19.30
N GLN A 89 -10.67 -7.48 18.33
CA GLN A 89 -11.30 -6.88 17.14
C GLN A 89 -11.40 -7.87 15.97
N LEU A 90 -10.74 -9.03 16.05
CA LEU A 90 -10.81 -10.01 14.97
C LEU A 90 -12.23 -10.62 14.90
N PRO A 91 -12.84 -10.67 13.72
CA PRO A 91 -14.14 -11.31 13.54
C PRO A 91 -14.05 -12.81 13.82
N LYS A 92 -15.19 -13.40 14.19
CA LYS A 92 -15.25 -14.85 14.43
C LYS A 92 -15.17 -15.59 13.10
N VAL A 93 -14.61 -16.81 13.12
CA VAL A 93 -14.48 -17.64 11.92
C VAL A 93 -15.82 -17.87 11.21
N ASP A 94 -16.91 -18.02 11.96
CA ASP A 94 -18.25 -18.20 11.43
C ASP A 94 -18.74 -16.99 10.59
N GLU A 95 -18.26 -15.78 10.89
CA GLU A 95 -18.58 -14.56 10.16
C GLU A 95 -17.80 -14.45 8.83
N LEU A 96 -16.74 -15.26 8.67
CA LEU A 96 -15.84 -15.24 7.53
C LEU A 96 -16.09 -16.37 6.52
N LEU A 97 -17.11 -17.22 6.73
CA LEU A 97 -17.33 -18.42 5.90
C LEU A 97 -17.55 -18.14 4.41
N ASN A 98 -17.98 -16.93 4.06
CA ASN A 98 -18.19 -16.51 2.66
C ASN A 98 -17.04 -15.65 2.11
N LEU A 99 -16.00 -15.38 2.91
CA LEU A 99 -14.85 -14.59 2.48
C LEU A 99 -13.87 -15.49 1.72
N ILE A 100 -13.72 -15.23 0.43
CA ILE A 100 -12.71 -15.88 -0.41
C ILE A 100 -11.50 -14.95 -0.45
N VAL A 101 -10.33 -15.48 -0.09
CA VAL A 101 -9.05 -14.78 -0.21
C VAL A 101 -8.11 -15.64 -1.05
N GLN A 102 -7.74 -15.13 -2.21
CA GLN A 102 -6.84 -15.80 -3.15
C GLN A 102 -5.41 -15.29 -2.98
N PRO A 103 -4.44 -16.16 -2.70
CA PRO A 103 -3.03 -15.76 -2.77
C PRO A 103 -2.69 -15.40 -4.22
N HIS A 104 -1.79 -14.44 -4.38
CA HIS A 104 -1.34 -14.01 -5.69
C HIS A 104 0.14 -14.36 -5.87
N ASP A 105 0.41 -15.35 -6.71
CA ASP A 105 1.77 -15.74 -7.07
C ASP A 105 2.34 -14.77 -8.10
N LEU A 106 3.57 -14.32 -7.90
CA LEU A 106 4.26 -13.43 -8.84
C LEU A 106 4.51 -14.17 -10.17
N LYS A 107 4.01 -13.59 -11.27
CA LYS A 107 4.11 -14.07 -12.65
C LYS A 107 4.52 -12.90 -13.54
N LEU A 108 5.83 -12.71 -13.65
CA LEU A 108 6.43 -11.63 -14.45
C LEU A 108 6.26 -11.80 -15.96
N GLU A 109 5.87 -12.99 -16.43
CA GLU A 109 5.68 -13.30 -17.86
C GLU A 109 4.25 -13.04 -18.36
N ASP A 110 3.30 -12.72 -17.46
CA ASP A 110 1.91 -12.47 -17.84
C ASP A 110 1.61 -10.97 -17.80
N ASP A 111 1.64 -10.36 -18.98
CA ASP A 111 1.42 -8.93 -19.15
C ASP A 111 0.01 -8.44 -18.80
N PHE A 112 -0.95 -9.35 -18.60
CA PHE A 112 -2.36 -9.03 -18.38
C PHE A 112 -2.78 -9.07 -16.90
N ASN A 113 -1.86 -9.38 -15.99
CA ASN A 113 -2.15 -9.56 -14.57
C ASN A 113 -1.95 -8.32 -13.69
N PHE A 114 -1.56 -7.17 -14.28
CA PHE A 114 -1.28 -5.91 -13.59
C PHE A 114 -0.15 -5.93 -12.54
N GLN A 115 0.54 -7.05 -12.33
CA GLN A 115 1.63 -7.14 -11.35
C GLN A 115 2.83 -6.32 -11.80
N LEU A 116 3.24 -6.47 -13.07
CA LEU A 116 4.35 -5.70 -13.62
C LEU A 116 4.01 -4.21 -13.69
N ASP A 117 2.77 -3.87 -14.07
CA ASP A 117 2.26 -2.49 -14.06
C ASP A 117 2.33 -1.87 -12.67
N TYR A 118 1.95 -2.63 -11.63
CA TYR A 118 2.05 -2.20 -10.25
C TYR A 118 3.50 -1.95 -9.84
N ILE A 119 4.41 -2.88 -10.16
CA ILE A 119 5.83 -2.75 -9.82
C ILE A 119 6.41 -1.50 -10.49
N VAL A 120 6.21 -1.33 -11.79
CA VAL A 120 6.73 -0.18 -12.55
C VAL A 120 6.17 1.13 -11.99
N ALA A 121 4.85 1.23 -11.80
CA ALA A 121 4.24 2.44 -11.28
C ALA A 121 4.68 2.75 -9.84
N ALA A 122 4.72 1.75 -8.95
CA ALA A 122 5.17 1.90 -7.57
C ALA A 122 6.64 2.34 -7.47
N THR A 123 7.51 1.74 -8.29
CA THR A 123 8.92 2.10 -8.35
C THR A 123 9.11 3.50 -8.91
N ASN A 124 8.38 3.89 -9.94
CA ASN A 124 8.45 5.24 -10.51
C ASN A 124 7.94 6.31 -9.54
N LEU A 125 6.83 6.08 -8.84
CA LEU A 125 6.37 6.97 -7.78
C LEU A 125 7.43 7.12 -6.69
N ARG A 126 8.07 6.02 -6.28
CA ARG A 126 9.16 6.08 -5.31
C ARG A 126 10.37 6.83 -5.86
N ALA A 127 10.74 6.64 -7.12
CA ALA A 127 11.83 7.36 -7.77
C ALA A 127 11.56 8.87 -7.78
N GLU A 128 10.34 9.27 -8.13
CA GLU A 128 9.91 10.66 -8.17
C GLU A 128 10.03 11.32 -6.79
N ASN A 129 9.63 10.64 -5.71
CA ASN A 129 9.82 11.16 -4.34
C ASN A 129 11.27 11.61 -4.06
N TYR A 130 12.27 10.98 -4.68
CA TYR A 130 13.69 11.30 -4.49
C TYR A 130 14.31 12.09 -5.66
N GLY A 131 13.53 12.48 -6.68
CA GLY A 131 14.04 13.16 -7.87
C GLY A 131 14.91 12.25 -8.77
N ILE A 132 14.67 10.94 -8.73
CA ILE A 132 15.32 9.93 -9.57
C ILE A 132 14.53 9.82 -10.89
N GLU A 133 15.24 9.65 -12.00
CA GLU A 133 14.63 9.44 -13.32
C GLU A 133 13.74 8.19 -13.33
N THR A 134 12.54 8.32 -13.88
CA THR A 134 11.58 7.22 -14.00
C THR A 134 11.92 6.36 -15.21
N VAL A 135 11.52 5.09 -15.16
CA VAL A 135 11.76 4.12 -16.23
C VAL A 135 10.41 3.67 -16.78
N GLU A 136 10.25 3.70 -18.10
CA GLU A 136 9.06 3.14 -18.73
C GLU A 136 9.08 1.62 -18.68
N ARG A 137 7.89 1.01 -18.67
CA ARG A 137 7.75 -0.44 -18.84
C ARG A 137 8.42 -0.81 -20.16
N ILE A 138 9.44 -1.67 -20.10
CA ILE A 138 10.05 -2.24 -21.30
C ILE A 138 9.12 -3.37 -21.76
N GLU A 139 8.59 -3.24 -22.98
CA GLU A 139 7.83 -4.30 -23.68
C GLU A 139 8.74 -5.48 -24.08
#